data_AF-A0AB36IBJ5-F1
#
_entry.id   AF-A0AB36IBJ5-F1
#
_cell.length_a   1.000
_cell.length_b   1.000
_cell.length_c   1.000
_cell.angle_alpha   90.00
_cell.angle_beta   90.00
_cell.angle_gamma   90.00
#
_symmetry.space_group_name_H-M   'P 1'
#
loop_
_entity.id
_entity.type
_entity.pdbx_description
1 polymer ?
#
loop_
_entity_poly.entity_id
_entity_poly.type
_entity_poly.pdbx_seq_one_letter_code
_entity_poly.pdbx_strand_id
1 'polypeptide(L)'
;MTVNIPTVDTAELTPEQKRDHVIAYLSRPHGTKGRYLAQHNLSASTIATWRRGLADGDLERGLIPRQTGRMTFKEVRENIALRAQLEEMQAKLDASEARNNSSDTTIAKLKKNNEELHTAIDALGKAIAIMHKDGAE
;
A
#
# COMPACT_ATOMS: atom_id res chain seq x y z
N MET A 1 -15.59 6.15 13.77
CA MET A 1 -15.16 4.81 14.22
C MET A 1 -14.59 4.94 15.63
N THR A 2 -15.31 4.45 16.64
CA THR A 2 -14.75 4.29 17.99
C THR A 2 -13.94 3.00 17.99
N VAL A 3 -12.62 3.12 17.86
CA VAL A 3 -11.71 1.99 17.98
C VAL A 3 -11.84 1.50 19.43
N ASN A 4 -12.29 0.26 19.62
CA ASN A 4 -12.35 -0.37 20.93
C ASN A 4 -10.93 -0.80 21.29
N ILE A 5 -10.17 0.11 21.90
CA ILE A 5 -8.76 -0.15 22.25
C ILE A 5 -8.73 -0.85 23.61
N PRO A 6 -8.25 -2.11 23.68
CA PRO A 6 -8.32 -2.93 24.88
C PRO A 6 -7.57 -2.30 26.07
N THR A 7 -8.17 -2.38 27.26
CA THR A 7 -7.64 -1.81 28.51
C THR A 7 -6.78 -2.83 29.29
N VAL A 8 -5.87 -3.49 28.58
CA VAL A 8 -5.06 -4.61 29.13
C VAL A 8 -3.70 -4.08 29.59
N ASP A 9 -3.00 -4.86 30.41
CA ASP A 9 -1.65 -4.57 30.88
C ASP A 9 -0.75 -4.05 29.76
N THR A 10 -0.12 -2.90 30.00
CA THR A 10 0.63 -2.16 28.96
C THR A 10 1.76 -2.96 28.30
N ALA A 11 2.22 -4.02 28.96
CA ALA A 11 3.20 -4.97 28.46
C ALA A 11 2.65 -5.88 27.35
N GLU A 12 1.36 -6.22 27.40
CA GLU A 12 0.71 -7.17 26.47
C GLU A 12 0.18 -6.51 25.20
N LEU A 13 0.09 -5.18 25.18
CA LEU A 13 -0.39 -4.43 24.02
C LEU A 13 0.55 -4.60 22.82
N THR A 14 -0.03 -4.91 21.66
CA THR A 14 0.72 -4.99 20.40
C THR A 14 1.25 -3.61 19.99
N PRO A 15 2.30 -3.54 19.14
CA PRO A 15 2.77 -2.31 18.55
C PRO A 15 1.69 -1.41 17.94
N GLU A 16 0.77 -2.02 17.19
CA GLU A 16 -0.35 -1.35 16.52
C GLU A 16 -1.32 -0.74 17.55
N GLN A 17 -1.66 -1.49 18.61
CA GLN A 17 -2.52 -1.01 19.69
C GLN A 17 -1.87 0.14 20.48
N LYS A 18 -0.56 0.07 20.73
CA LYS A 18 0.21 1.15 21.36
C LYS A 18 0.20 2.41 20.49
N ARG A 19 0.36 2.27 19.18
CA ARG A 19 0.28 3.36 18.21
C ARG A 19 -1.10 4.00 18.22
N ASP A 20 -2.15 3.19 18.14
CA ASP A 20 -3.53 3.68 18.13
C ASP A 20 -3.87 4.44 19.42
N HIS A 21 -3.35 3.98 20.56
CA HIS A 21 -3.47 4.71 21.82
C HIS A 21 -2.78 6.07 21.79
N VAL A 22 -1.58 6.17 21.20
CA VAL A 22 -0.83 7.43 21.06
C VAL A 22 -1.59 8.40 20.15
N ILE A 23 -2.08 7.93 18.99
CA ILE A 23 -2.85 8.74 18.05
C ILE A 23 -4.13 9.26 18.72
N ALA A 24 -4.91 8.37 19.34
CA ALA A 24 -6.14 8.74 20.04
C ALA A 24 -5.90 9.70 21.21
N TYR A 25 -4.79 9.57 21.93
CA TYR A 25 -4.39 10.51 22.98
C TYR A 25 -4.03 11.91 22.42
N LEU A 26 -3.29 11.96 21.31
CA LEU A 26 -2.85 13.22 20.71
C LEU A 26 -3.99 13.99 20.04
N SER A 27 -4.94 13.28 19.43
CA SER A 27 -6.11 13.88 18.78
C SER A 27 -7.19 14.39 19.75
N ARG A 28 -7.06 14.13 21.05
CA ARG A 28 -8.04 14.59 22.05
C ARG A 28 -7.89 16.09 22.38
N PRO A 29 -9.02 16.82 22.55
CA PRO A 29 -9.01 18.22 22.97
C PRO A 29 -8.28 18.46 24.29
N HIS A 30 -7.77 19.68 24.48
CA HIS A 30 -7.10 20.10 25.70
C HIS A 30 -7.99 19.84 26.93
N GLY A 31 -7.40 19.37 28.03
CA GLY A 31 -8.13 19.00 29.27
C GLY A 31 -8.83 17.64 29.26
N THR A 32 -9.07 17.01 28.10
CA THR A 32 -9.77 15.71 28.03
C THR A 32 -8.83 14.50 28.08
N LYS A 33 -7.53 14.74 28.02
CA LYS A 33 -6.46 13.73 27.97
C LYS A 33 -6.33 12.93 29.26
N GLY A 34 -6.50 13.57 30.42
CA GLY A 34 -6.47 12.88 31.72
C GLY A 34 -7.58 11.84 31.87
N ARG A 35 -8.80 12.17 31.41
CA ARG A 35 -9.94 11.24 31.43
C ARG A 35 -9.69 10.00 30.57
N TYR A 36 -9.06 10.18 29.41
CA TYR A 36 -8.69 9.06 28.53
C TYR A 36 -7.65 8.14 29.18
N LEU A 37 -6.62 8.73 29.78
CA LEU A 37 -5.62 7.96 30.52
C LEU A 37 -6.25 7.11 31.63
N ALA A 38 -7.14 7.70 32.42
CA ALA A 38 -7.87 6.98 33.47
C ALA A 38 -8.77 5.87 32.91
N GLN A 39 -9.48 6.14 31.81
CA GLN A 39 -10.39 5.17 31.19
C GLN A 39 -9.66 3.95 30.62
N HIS A 40 -8.44 4.13 30.12
CA HIS A 40 -7.65 3.06 29.51
C HIS A 40 -6.56 2.50 30.44
N ASN A 41 -6.55 2.90 31.72
CA ASN A 41 -5.54 2.53 32.71
C ASN A 41 -4.09 2.82 32.25
N LEU A 42 -3.90 3.94 31.55
CA LEU A 42 -2.62 4.36 31.00
C LEU A 42 -2.05 5.52 31.79
N SER A 43 -0.72 5.55 31.93
CA SER A 43 -0.01 6.69 32.48
C SER A 43 0.44 7.67 31.38
N ALA A 44 0.58 8.95 31.73
CA ALA A 44 1.12 9.95 30.81
C ALA A 44 2.57 9.64 30.39
N SER A 45 3.37 9.02 31.27
CA SER A 45 4.74 8.60 30.97
C SER A 45 4.76 7.44 29.97
N THR A 46 3.85 6.47 30.09
CA THR A 46 3.69 5.36 29.13
C THR A 46 3.42 5.89 27.72
N ILE A 47 2.44 6.78 27.57
CA ILE A 47 2.15 7.42 26.27
C ILE A 47 3.34 8.23 25.76
N ALA A 48 4.06 8.93 26.64
CA ALA A 48 5.24 9.71 26.25
C ALA A 48 6.41 8.83 25.75
N THR A 49 6.54 7.61 26.27
CA THR A 49 7.51 6.61 25.82
C THR A 49 7.10 6.03 24.46
N TRP A 50 5.84 5.62 24.29
CA TRP A 50 5.34 5.13 23.00
C TRP A 50 5.39 6.20 21.92
N ARG A 51 5.10 7.46 22.25
CA ARG A 51 5.24 8.57 21.29
C ARG A 51 6.67 8.72 20.79
N ARG A 52 7.68 8.50 21.65
CA ARG A 52 9.09 8.51 21.24
C ARG A 52 9.42 7.31 20.35
N GLY A 53 9.02 6.10 20.73
CA GLY A 53 9.25 4.91 19.90
C GLY A 53 8.52 4.93 18.56
N LEU A 54 7.36 5.58 18.47
CA LEU A 54 6.63 5.75 17.19
C LEU A 54 7.39 6.68 16.23
N ALA A 55 7.98 7.73 16.78
CA ALA A 55 8.78 8.70 16.05
C ALA A 55 10.01 8.03 15.39
N ASP A 56 10.69 7.16 16.13
CA ASP A 56 11.92 6.48 15.67
C ASP A 56 11.63 5.26 14.76
N GLY A 57 10.36 4.88 14.55
CA GLY A 57 9.97 3.69 13.78
C GLY A 57 10.17 2.36 14.53
N ASP A 58 10.64 2.43 15.77
CA ASP A 58 10.95 1.29 16.63
C ASP A 58 9.70 0.65 17.25
N LEU A 59 8.60 1.41 17.36
CA LEU A 59 7.36 0.92 17.95
C LEU A 59 6.80 -0.27 17.17
N GLU A 60 6.71 -0.17 15.84
CA GLU A 60 6.15 -1.21 14.96
C GLU A 60 7.06 -2.45 14.86
N ARG A 61 8.33 -2.34 15.26
CA ARG A 61 9.27 -3.47 15.30
C ARG A 61 9.42 -4.11 16.68
N GLY A 62 8.68 -3.63 17.69
CA GLY A 62 8.76 -4.14 19.07
C GLY A 62 10.10 -3.87 19.77
N LEU A 63 10.92 -2.98 19.22
CA LEU A 63 12.21 -2.59 19.80
C LEU A 63 12.00 -1.41 20.76
N ILE A 64 12.64 -1.47 21.92
CA ILE A 64 12.68 -0.35 22.87
C ILE A 64 13.83 0.58 22.43
N PRO A 65 13.56 1.86 22.10
CA PRO A 65 14.57 2.76 21.55
C PRO A 65 15.78 2.93 22.48
N ARG A 66 17.00 2.74 21.95
CA ARG A 66 18.22 3.29 22.56
C ARG A 66 18.35 4.74 22.09
N GLN A 67 17.94 5.66 22.96
CA GLN A 67 17.95 7.12 22.75
C GLN A 67 19.11 7.64 21.89
N THR A 68 18.81 8.49 20.90
CA THR A 68 19.77 9.53 20.44
C THR A 68 19.15 10.84 19.89
N GLY A 69 17.82 11.06 19.92
CA GLY A 69 17.25 12.34 19.47
C GLY A 69 15.84 12.64 19.97
N ARG A 70 15.50 13.93 20.16
CA ARG A 70 14.11 14.36 20.36
C ARG A 70 13.49 14.63 18.99
N MET A 71 12.51 13.83 18.58
CA MET A 71 11.73 14.12 17.38
C MET A 71 10.76 15.29 17.63
N THR A 72 10.81 16.28 16.73
CA THR A 72 9.99 17.47 16.70
C THR A 72 8.62 17.18 16.07
N PHE A 73 7.62 18.03 16.37
CA PHE A 73 6.30 17.93 15.73
C PHE A 73 6.34 18.08 14.21
N LYS A 74 7.35 18.78 13.68
CA LYS A 74 7.55 18.96 12.24
C LYS A 74 7.90 17.61 11.58
N GLU A 75 8.85 16.89 12.16
CA GLU A 75 9.27 15.57 11.68
C GLU A 75 8.14 14.54 11.74
N VAL A 76 7.29 14.59 12.76
CA VAL A 76 6.08 13.72 12.84
C VAL A 76 5.14 13.99 11.66
N ARG A 77 4.89 15.27 11.37
CA ARG A 77 3.99 15.67 10.28
C ARG A 77 4.55 15.29 8.91
N GLU A 78 5.86 15.47 8.73
CA GLU A 78 6.57 15.08 7.53
C GLU A 78 6.54 13.56 7.32
N ASN A 79 6.74 12.76 8.38
CA ASN A 79 6.66 11.32 8.30
C ASN A 79 5.25 10.84 7.88
N ILE A 80 4.20 11.44 8.44
CA ILE A 80 2.81 11.15 8.05
C ILE A 80 2.58 11.50 6.57
N ALA A 81 3.04 12.66 6.12
CA ALA A 81 2.89 13.10 4.73
C ALA A 81 3.65 12.19 3.75
N LEU A 82 4.87 11.78 4.10
CA LEU A 82 5.67 10.87 3.29
C LEU A 82 5.03 9.49 3.19
N ARG A 83 4.46 8.96 4.28
CA ARG A 83 3.72 7.70 4.26
C ARG A 83 2.49 7.76 3.34
N ALA A 84 1.73 8.85 3.40
CA ALA A 84 0.59 9.04 2.49
C ALA A 84 1.03 9.11 1.01
N GLN A 85 2.15 9.76 0.72
CA GLN A 85 2.71 9.79 -0.65
C GLN A 85 3.16 8.41 -1.11
N LEU A 86 3.77 7.60 -0.22
CA LEU A 86 4.17 6.23 -0.55
C LEU A 86 2.96 5.35 -0.86
N GLU A 87 1.88 5.45 -0.07
CA GLU A 87 0.63 4.74 -0.34
C GLU A 87 0.02 5.15 -1.70
N GLU A 88 0.00 6.45 -2.00
CA GLU A 88 -0.50 6.95 -3.28
C GLU A 88 0.35 6.44 -4.47
N MET A 89 1.68 6.46 -4.32
CA MET A 89 2.60 5.96 -5.32
C MET A 89 2.45 4.45 -5.54
N GLN A 90 2.25 3.69 -4.48
CA GLN A 90 2.00 2.25 -4.58
C GLN A 90 0.70 1.97 -5.33
N ALA A 91 -0.38 2.68 -5.00
CA ALA A 91 -1.66 2.54 -5.69
C ALA A 91 -1.55 2.87 -7.20
N LYS A 92 -0.73 3.86 -7.56
CA LYS A 92 -0.45 4.19 -8.97
C LYS A 92 0.35 3.09 -9.67
N LEU A 93 1.32 2.48 -8.98
CA LEU A 93 2.12 1.39 -9.52
C LEU A 93 1.21 0.20 -9.85
N ASP A 94 0.40 -0.23 -8.88
CA ASP A 94 -0.53 -1.35 -9.03
C ASP A 94 -1.54 -1.10 -10.18
N ALA A 95 -2.06 0.13 -10.28
CA ALA A 95 -2.95 0.52 -11.36
C ALA A 95 -2.25 0.51 -12.74
N SER A 96 -0.97 0.88 -12.81
CA SER A 96 -0.18 0.82 -14.04
C SER A 96 0.10 -0.61 -14.47
N GLU A 97 0.45 -1.48 -13.52
CA GLU A 97 0.67 -2.91 -13.77
C GLU A 97 -0.58 -3.60 -14.29
N ALA A 98 -1.75 -3.30 -13.69
CA ALA A 98 -3.03 -3.80 -14.18
C ALA A 98 -3.31 -3.38 -15.64
N ARG A 99 -3.01 -2.12 -16.00
CA ARG A 99 -3.15 -1.62 -17.38
C ARG A 99 -2.19 -2.32 -18.34
N ASN A 100 -0.92 -2.52 -17.95
CA ASN A 100 0.06 -3.21 -18.78
C ASN A 100 -0.38 -4.66 -19.04
N ASN A 101 -0.79 -5.39 -18.01
CA ASN A 101 -1.31 -6.75 -18.15
C ASN A 101 -2.50 -6.81 -19.12
N SER A 102 -3.44 -5.85 -19.02
CA SER A 102 -4.57 -5.79 -19.95
C SER A 102 -4.15 -5.51 -21.40
N SER A 103 -3.16 -4.64 -21.60
CA SER A 103 -2.58 -4.33 -22.91
C SER A 103 -1.90 -5.56 -23.51
N ASP A 104 -1.14 -6.31 -22.72
CA ASP A 104 -0.46 -7.53 -23.17
C ASP A 104 -1.44 -8.60 -23.64
N THR A 105 -2.57 -8.79 -22.94
CA THR A 105 -3.61 -9.71 -23.41
C THR A 105 -4.23 -9.27 -24.74
N THR A 106 -4.35 -7.97 -24.97
CA THR A 106 -4.90 -7.40 -26.20
C THR A 106 -3.90 -7.58 -27.35
N ILE A 107 -2.62 -7.31 -27.11
CA ILE A 107 -1.53 -7.52 -28.07
C ILE A 107 -1.46 -9.00 -28.46
N ALA A 108 -1.56 -9.93 -27.50
CA ALA A 108 -1.56 -11.36 -27.78
C ALA A 108 -2.72 -11.79 -28.70
N LYS A 109 -3.94 -11.27 -28.45
CA LYS A 109 -5.10 -11.52 -29.32
C LYS A 109 -4.89 -10.96 -30.73
N LEU A 110 -4.40 -9.73 -30.83
CA LEU A 110 -4.14 -9.08 -32.12
C LEU A 110 -3.06 -9.79 -32.93
N LYS A 111 -2.00 -10.28 -32.28
CA LYS A 111 -0.96 -11.10 -32.92
C LYS A 111 -1.54 -12.38 -33.49
N LYS A 112 -2.34 -13.11 -32.69
CA LYS A 112 -3.01 -14.33 -33.14
C LYS A 112 -3.90 -14.08 -34.36
N ASN A 113 -4.72 -13.03 -34.33
CA ASN A 113 -5.58 -12.68 -35.46
C ASN A 113 -4.75 -12.34 -36.72
N ASN A 114 -3.63 -11.64 -36.56
CA ASN A 114 -2.72 -11.35 -37.68
C ASN A 114 -2.13 -12.63 -38.28
N GLU A 115 -1.67 -13.56 -37.43
CA GLU A 115 -1.16 -14.86 -37.88
C GLU A 115 -2.22 -15.63 -38.67
N GLU A 116 -3.45 -15.71 -38.16
CA GLU A 116 -4.58 -16.33 -38.85
C GLU A 116 -4.86 -15.69 -40.21
N LEU A 117 -4.92 -14.36 -40.28
CA LEU A 117 -5.10 -13.63 -41.53
C LEU A 117 -3.96 -13.88 -42.52
N HIS A 118 -2.71 -13.89 -42.06
CA HIS A 118 -1.56 -14.19 -42.92
C HIS A 118 -1.65 -15.62 -43.48
N THR A 119 -2.01 -16.61 -42.66
CA THR A 119 -2.17 -17.99 -43.16
C THR A 119 -3.29 -18.11 -44.19
N ALA A 120 -4.39 -17.36 -44.03
CA ALA A 120 -5.48 -17.33 -45.00
C ALA A 120 -5.04 -16.68 -46.32
N ILE A 121 -4.31 -15.57 -46.27
CA ILE A 121 -3.74 -14.91 -47.44
C ILE A 121 -2.80 -15.88 -48.19
N ASP A 122 -1.92 -16.58 -47.48
CA ASP A 122 -0.99 -17.55 -48.09
C ASP A 122 -1.75 -18.71 -48.75
N ALA A 123 -2.80 -19.23 -48.11
CA ALA A 123 -3.63 -20.30 -48.67
C ALA A 123 -4.36 -19.84 -49.94
N LEU A 124 -4.96 -18.64 -49.93
CA LEU A 124 -5.61 -18.04 -51.09
C LEU A 124 -4.61 -17.79 -52.22
N GLY A 125 -3.41 -17.29 -51.91
CA GLY A 125 -2.34 -17.10 -52.88
C GLY A 125 -1.92 -18.41 -53.56
N LYS A 126 -1.77 -19.49 -52.77
CA LYS A 126 -1.48 -20.83 -53.31
C LYS A 126 -2.62 -21.35 -54.20
N ALA A 127 -3.88 -21.17 -53.79
CA ALA A 127 -5.03 -21.59 -54.60
C ALA A 127 -5.09 -20.85 -55.95
N ILE A 128 -4.85 -19.53 -55.95
CA ILE A 128 -4.80 -18.74 -57.19
C ILE A 128 -3.66 -19.22 -58.09
N ALA A 129 -2.48 -19.53 -57.53
CA ALA A 129 -1.35 -20.04 -58.30
C ALA A 129 -1.68 -21.40 -58.97
N ILE A 130 -2.39 -22.29 -58.28
CA ILE A 130 -2.85 -23.57 -58.85
C ILE A 130 -3.88 -23.30 -59.95
N MET A 131 -4.89 -22.46 -59.69
CA MET A 131 -5.92 -22.13 -60.71
C MET A 131 -5.32 -21.51 -61.98
N HIS A 132 -4.33 -20.62 -61.86
CA HIS A 132 -3.64 -20.06 -63.03
C HIS A 132 -2.79 -21.08 -63.78
N LYS A 133 -2.24 -22.08 -63.09
CA LYS A 133 -1.48 -23.15 -63.73
C LYS A 133 -2.40 -24.09 -64.51
N ASP A 134 -3.55 -24.43 -63.96
CA ASP A 134 -4.50 -25.38 -64.55
C ASP A 134 -5.38 -24.74 -65.64
N GLY A 135 -5.56 -23.41 -65.62
CA GLY A 135 -6.28 -22.66 -66.67
C GLY A 135 -5.43 -22.21 -67.85
N ALA A 136 -4.14 -22.56 -67.89
CA ALA A 136 -3.18 -22.19 -68.94
C ALA A 136 -2.90 -23.32 -69.96
N GLU A 137 -3.72 -24.39 -69.98
CA GLU A 137 -3.75 -25.41 -71.04
C GLU A 137 -4.91 -25.19 -72.03
#